data_AF-A0A8J4CWG7-F1
#
_entry.id   AF-A0A8J4CWG7-F1
#
_cell.length_a   1.000
_cell.length_b   1.000
_cell.length_c   1.000
_cell.angle_alpha   90.00
_cell.angle_beta   90.00
_cell.angle_gamma   90.00
#
_symmetry.space_group_name_H-M   'P 1'
#
loop_
_entity.id
_entity.type
_entity.pdbx_description
1 polymer ?
#
loop_
_entity_poly.entity_id
_entity_poly.type
_entity_poly.pdbx_seq_one_letter_code
_entity_poly.pdbx_strand_id
1 'polypeptide(L)'
;MSAIRNLRPFQAGRCHRVASRQPCVRAYAATKLYSNPASRGRIVEWYLQELGVAGDVEVVNLDMREKREHKSDWFKKVNPFGKLPAFEDGDMKLFESGAILLYLADKYGQLQTPLERARAAQWTLFANSTMTQAVFMEQIRERSMPEMFRTLDELLSQQPYIDGDSFSVSDVAVGAYLLYIPTFFPQLDLSPYPNVLAYMKRISERPACAATVAARAAEKKAEGAPAKASH
;
A
#
# COMPACT_ATOMS: atom_id res chain seq x y z
N MET A 1 23.30 -0.01 52.30
CA MET A 1 23.60 -0.25 50.87
C MET A 1 22.75 0.70 50.02
N SER A 2 23.25 1.91 49.82
CA SER A 2 23.49 2.58 48.51
C SER A 2 22.21 2.93 47.75
N ALA A 3 21.50 4.03 48.04
CA ALA A 3 21.80 5.43 47.70
C ALA A 3 22.08 5.67 46.20
N ILE A 4 21.07 6.14 45.46
CA ILE A 4 21.28 7.02 44.29
C ILE A 4 20.46 8.28 44.52
N ARG A 5 21.19 9.33 44.93
CA ARG A 5 20.77 10.72 45.03
C ARG A 5 21.04 11.43 43.70
N ASN A 6 20.18 12.41 43.41
CA ASN A 6 20.49 13.68 42.74
C ASN A 6 21.03 13.63 41.29
N LEU A 7 20.10 13.71 40.32
CA LEU A 7 20.42 14.28 39.01
C LEU A 7 20.28 15.81 39.07
N ARG A 8 21.36 16.50 38.66
CA ARG A 8 21.50 17.97 38.68
C ARG A 8 20.60 18.65 37.63
N PRO A 9 20.18 19.91 37.83
CA PRO A 9 19.48 20.67 36.82
C PRO A 9 20.38 20.95 35.61
N PHE A 10 19.82 20.76 34.42
CA PHE A 10 20.45 20.96 33.12
C PHE A 10 20.74 22.46 32.91
N GLN A 11 22.01 22.86 32.92
CA GLN A 11 22.40 24.23 32.60
C GLN A 11 22.35 24.47 31.08
N ALA A 12 21.67 25.54 30.67
CA ALA A 12 21.62 26.01 29.29
C ALA A 12 23.01 26.48 28.83
N GLY A 13 23.66 25.68 27.99
CA GLY A 13 24.93 26.00 27.34
C GLY A 13 24.74 26.92 26.14
N ARG A 14 25.60 27.94 26.07
CA ARG A 14 25.66 29.04 25.09
C ARG A 14 25.53 28.61 23.62
N CYS A 15 24.71 29.35 22.90
CA CYS A 15 24.59 29.37 21.45
C CYS A 15 25.96 29.66 20.80
N HIS A 16 26.54 28.68 20.11
CA HIS A 16 27.64 28.87 19.17
C HIS A 16 27.10 28.64 17.76
N ARG A 17 27.11 29.72 16.98
CA ARG A 17 26.65 29.78 15.60
C ARG A 17 27.60 28.93 14.74
N VAL A 18 27.21 27.70 14.40
CA VAL A 18 27.97 26.85 13.47
C VAL A 18 27.67 27.30 12.04
N ALA A 19 28.75 27.63 11.33
CA ALA A 19 28.77 28.07 9.95
C ALA A 19 28.08 27.09 8.99
N SER A 20 27.52 27.66 7.94
CA SER A 20 26.86 27.06 6.78
C SER A 20 27.33 25.64 6.43
N ARG A 21 26.45 24.66 6.68
CA ARG A 21 26.54 23.34 6.03
C ARG A 21 25.86 23.46 4.66
N GLN A 22 26.65 23.56 3.61
CA GLN A 22 26.19 23.17 2.28
C GLN A 22 25.65 21.73 2.37
N PRO A 23 24.45 21.43 1.83
CA PRO A 23 23.98 20.07 1.80
C PRO A 23 24.90 19.28 0.88
N CYS A 24 25.64 18.35 1.46
CA CYS A 24 26.26 17.26 0.72
C CYS A 24 25.12 16.48 0.09
N VAL A 25 24.83 16.71 -1.19
CA VAL A 25 23.93 15.89 -2.00
C VAL A 25 24.56 14.52 -2.10
N ARG A 26 24.34 13.70 -1.08
CA ARG A 26 24.47 12.25 -1.21
C ARG A 26 23.46 11.89 -2.29
N ALA A 27 23.93 11.37 -3.43
CA ALA A 27 23.04 10.78 -4.41
C ALA A 27 22.30 9.65 -3.68
N TYR A 28 21.09 9.92 -3.20
CA TYR A 28 20.22 8.90 -2.68
C TYR A 28 19.96 7.97 -3.86
N ALA A 29 20.37 6.71 -3.75
CA ALA A 29 20.09 5.73 -4.80
C ALA A 29 18.57 5.71 -5.06
N ALA A 30 18.20 5.63 -6.34
CA ALA A 30 16.84 5.86 -6.79
C ALA A 30 15.84 4.92 -6.10
N THR A 31 14.69 5.46 -5.68
CA THR A 31 13.58 4.66 -5.14
C THR A 31 12.89 3.96 -6.30
N LYS A 32 12.71 2.64 -6.22
CA LYS A 32 12.07 1.85 -7.28
C LYS A 32 10.91 1.03 -6.76
N LEU A 33 9.83 0.99 -7.53
CA LEU A 33 8.75 0.04 -7.35
C LEU A 33 8.71 -0.91 -8.54
N TYR A 34 8.98 -2.19 -8.28
CA TYR A 34 8.81 -3.25 -9.24
C TYR A 34 7.35 -3.70 -9.24
N SER A 35 6.68 -3.57 -10.38
CA SER A 35 5.23 -3.77 -10.51
C SER A 35 4.85 -4.47 -11.82
N ASN A 36 3.55 -4.66 -11.99
CA ASN A 36 2.89 -5.10 -13.21
C ASN A 36 1.40 -4.71 -13.12
N PRO A 37 0.71 -4.35 -14.22
CA PRO A 37 -0.70 -3.92 -14.22
C PRO A 37 -1.70 -4.94 -13.62
N ALA A 38 -1.35 -6.22 -13.61
CA ALA A 38 -2.13 -7.31 -13.02
C ALA A 38 -1.68 -7.72 -11.61
N SER A 39 -0.66 -7.06 -11.04
CA SER A 39 -0.13 -7.35 -9.71
C SER A 39 -0.68 -6.44 -8.62
N ARG A 40 -0.38 -6.77 -7.35
CA ARG A 40 -0.67 -5.91 -6.20
C ARG A 40 0.24 -4.66 -6.11
N GLY A 41 1.18 -4.49 -7.03
CA GLY A 41 1.99 -3.27 -7.08
C GLY A 41 1.16 -2.01 -7.35
N ARG A 42 0.00 -2.14 -7.99
CA ARG A 42 -0.98 -1.05 -8.15
C ARG A 42 -1.49 -0.48 -6.82
N ILE A 43 -1.53 -1.29 -5.76
CA ILE A 43 -1.90 -0.80 -4.42
C ILE A 43 -0.86 0.19 -3.91
N VAL A 44 0.43 -0.12 -4.14
CA VAL A 44 1.54 0.75 -3.73
C VAL A 44 1.59 2.01 -4.60
N GLU A 45 1.37 1.88 -5.91
CA GLU A 45 1.33 3.03 -6.82
C GLU A 45 0.20 4.01 -6.48
N TRP A 46 -0.96 3.49 -6.12
CA TRP A 46 -2.05 4.32 -5.60
C TRP A 46 -1.60 5.06 -4.34
N TYR A 47 -0.97 4.38 -3.39
CA TYR A 47 -0.54 5.04 -2.16
C TYR A 47 0.54 6.10 -2.38
N LEU A 48 1.49 5.86 -3.28
CA LEU A 48 2.50 6.84 -3.66
C LEU A 48 1.87 8.11 -4.24
N GLN A 49 0.76 7.99 -4.97
CA GLN A 49 -0.01 9.14 -5.45
C GLN A 49 -0.76 9.84 -4.32
N GLU A 50 -1.37 9.11 -3.38
CA GLU A 50 -2.02 9.70 -2.19
C GLU A 50 -1.02 10.49 -1.33
N LEU A 51 0.23 10.02 -1.26
CA LEU A 51 1.32 10.69 -0.56
C LEU A 51 1.92 11.86 -1.35
N GLY A 52 1.58 12.03 -2.63
CA GLY A 52 2.13 13.08 -3.50
C GLY A 52 3.59 12.87 -3.91
N VAL A 53 4.12 11.65 -3.78
CA VAL A 53 5.54 11.31 -4.01
C VAL A 53 5.74 10.31 -5.15
N ALA A 54 4.69 10.04 -5.93
CA ALA A 54 4.77 9.14 -7.09
C ALA A 54 5.83 9.57 -8.12
N GLY A 55 6.11 10.88 -8.24
CA GLY A 55 7.15 11.41 -9.13
C GLY A 55 8.58 11.10 -8.69
N ASP A 56 8.78 10.73 -7.42
CA ASP A 56 10.09 10.42 -6.84
C ASP A 56 10.43 8.91 -6.92
N VAL A 57 9.51 8.09 -7.44
CA VAL A 57 9.63 6.64 -7.51
C VAL A 57 9.61 6.16 -8.95
N GLU A 58 10.67 5.47 -9.36
CA GLU A 58 10.72 4.78 -10.65
C GLU A 58 9.86 3.52 -10.60
N VAL A 59 8.79 3.46 -11.39
CA VAL A 59 7.98 2.24 -11.53
C VAL A 59 8.57 1.36 -12.64
N VAL A 60 9.16 0.24 -12.25
CA VAL A 60 9.71 -0.78 -13.16
C VAL A 60 8.64 -1.83 -13.41
N ASN A 61 7.99 -1.75 -14.57
CA ASN A 61 6.97 -2.74 -14.98
C ASN A 61 7.64 -3.99 -15.54
N LEU A 62 7.38 -5.13 -14.90
CA LEU A 62 7.92 -6.43 -15.31
C LEU A 62 6.93 -7.17 -16.20
N ASP A 63 7.47 -7.81 -17.24
CA ASP A 63 6.74 -8.80 -18.04
C ASP A 63 6.61 -10.10 -17.25
N MET A 64 5.38 -10.40 -16.83
CA MET A 64 5.06 -11.63 -16.10
C MET A 64 4.62 -12.79 -17.00
N ARG A 65 4.36 -12.56 -18.29
CA ARG A 65 3.75 -13.52 -19.21
C ARG A 65 4.78 -14.17 -20.11
N GLU A 66 5.37 -13.41 -21.04
CA GLU A 66 6.25 -13.96 -22.08
C GLU A 66 7.64 -14.17 -21.53
N LYS A 67 8.26 -13.10 -21.01
CA LYS A 67 9.63 -13.14 -20.48
C LYS A 67 9.73 -13.69 -19.06
N ARG A 68 8.61 -13.70 -18.32
CA ARG A 68 8.54 -14.11 -16.91
C ARG A 68 9.66 -13.46 -16.07
N GLU A 69 9.89 -12.17 -16.24
CA GLU A 69 11.02 -11.42 -15.64
C GLU A 69 11.01 -11.52 -14.11
N HIS A 70 9.82 -11.58 -13.50
CA HIS A 70 9.65 -11.81 -12.06
C HIS A 70 10.24 -13.14 -11.56
N LYS A 71 10.65 -14.05 -12.44
CA LYS A 71 11.31 -15.33 -12.11
C LYS A 71 12.81 -15.35 -12.46
N SER A 72 13.32 -14.30 -13.10
CA SER A 72 14.72 -14.16 -13.44
C SER A 72 15.62 -14.11 -12.21
N ASP A 73 16.89 -14.46 -12.38
CA ASP A 73 17.87 -14.44 -11.30
C ASP A 73 18.16 -13.02 -10.82
N TRP A 74 18.14 -12.03 -11.72
CA TRP A 74 18.34 -10.63 -11.34
C TRP A 74 17.20 -10.13 -10.45
N PHE A 75 15.95 -10.45 -10.78
CA PHE A 75 14.82 -10.00 -9.96
C PHE A 75 14.73 -10.75 -8.63
N LYS A 76 15.13 -12.02 -8.60
CA LYS A 76 15.22 -12.79 -7.33
C LYS A 76 16.23 -12.21 -6.34
N LYS A 77 17.22 -11.42 -6.81
CA LYS A 77 18.11 -10.64 -5.92
C LYS A 77 17.40 -9.43 -5.27
N VAL A 78 16.21 -9.06 -5.76
CA VAL A 78 15.33 -8.02 -5.20
C VAL A 78 14.26 -8.68 -4.32
N ASN A 79 13.50 -9.64 -4.87
CA ASN A 79 12.53 -10.44 -4.13
C ASN A 79 12.79 -11.95 -4.36
N PRO A 80 13.31 -12.69 -3.36
CA PRO A 80 13.69 -14.09 -3.52
C PRO A 80 12.54 -15.02 -3.91
N PHE A 81 11.29 -14.64 -3.63
CA PHE A 81 10.10 -15.41 -4.02
C PHE A 81 9.71 -15.22 -5.49
N GLY A 82 10.33 -14.24 -6.16
CA GLY A 82 10.01 -13.86 -7.53
C GLY A 82 8.53 -13.49 -7.66
N LYS A 83 8.06 -12.60 -6.79
CA LYS A 83 6.68 -12.11 -6.73
C LYS A 83 6.68 -10.58 -6.78
N LEU A 84 5.55 -10.01 -7.17
CA LEU A 84 5.33 -8.57 -7.22
C LEU A 84 4.22 -8.18 -6.24
N PRO A 85 4.29 -6.99 -5.62
CA PRO A 85 5.36 -6.00 -5.80
C PRO A 85 6.67 -6.31 -5.06
N ALA A 86 7.72 -5.61 -5.46
CA ALA A 86 8.95 -5.44 -4.69
C ALA A 86 9.37 -3.96 -4.75
N PHE A 87 10.13 -3.50 -3.76
CA PHE A 87 10.46 -2.10 -3.58
C PHE A 87 11.93 -1.95 -3.19
N GLU A 88 12.57 -0.92 -3.73
CA GLU A 88 13.94 -0.53 -3.39
C GLU A 88 13.96 0.93 -2.91
N ASP A 89 14.69 1.17 -1.82
CA ASP A 89 14.97 2.50 -1.28
C ASP A 89 16.45 2.56 -0.90
N GLY A 90 17.25 3.06 -1.84
CA GLY A 90 18.69 2.87 -1.79
C GLY A 90 19.09 1.39 -1.79
N ASP A 91 19.83 0.95 -0.77
CA ASP A 91 20.26 -0.44 -0.63
C ASP A 91 19.18 -1.35 0.00
N MET A 92 18.12 -0.76 0.58
CA MET A 92 17.05 -1.52 1.20
C MET A 92 16.16 -2.16 0.12
N LYS A 93 15.90 -3.46 0.28
CA LYS A 93 14.93 -4.21 -0.52
C LYS A 93 13.79 -4.68 0.35
N LEU A 94 12.57 -4.49 -0.13
CA LEU A 94 11.35 -4.86 0.58
C LEU A 94 10.37 -5.53 -0.37
N PHE A 95 9.66 -6.54 0.11
CA PHE A 95 8.57 -7.21 -0.61
C PHE A 95 7.37 -7.35 0.33
N GLU A 96 6.24 -7.81 -0.20
CA GLU A 96 4.88 -7.70 0.37
C GLU A 96 4.30 -6.29 0.24
N SER A 97 3.17 -6.16 -0.48
CA SER A 97 2.50 -4.88 -0.67
C SER A 97 2.14 -4.22 0.66
N GLY A 98 1.67 -4.99 1.64
CA GLY A 98 1.34 -4.47 2.98
C GLY A 98 2.56 -3.92 3.72
N ALA A 99 3.71 -4.61 3.65
CA ALA A 99 4.93 -4.13 4.29
C ALA A 99 5.44 -2.84 3.63
N ILE A 100 5.34 -2.76 2.29
CA ILE A 100 5.71 -1.55 1.53
C ILE A 100 4.79 -0.37 1.90
N LEU A 101 3.48 -0.60 2.02
CA LEU A 101 2.54 0.43 2.47
C LEU A 101 2.89 0.96 3.87
N LEU A 102 3.14 0.07 4.83
CA LEU A 102 3.50 0.45 6.20
C LEU A 102 4.83 1.22 6.25
N TYR A 103 5.82 0.78 5.46
CA TYR A 103 7.09 1.49 5.34
C TYR A 103 6.91 2.90 4.79
N LEU A 104 6.12 3.07 3.73
CA LEU A 104 5.85 4.38 3.13
C LEU A 104 5.08 5.28 4.11
N ALA A 105 4.10 4.73 4.82
CA ALA A 105 3.34 5.48 5.83
C ALA A 105 4.26 6.00 6.94
N ASP A 106 5.20 5.18 7.42
CA ASP A 106 6.18 5.57 8.42
C ASP A 106 7.19 6.59 7.89
N LYS A 107 7.79 6.31 6.72
CA LYS A 107 8.81 7.17 6.06
C LYS A 107 8.29 8.58 5.80
N TYR A 108 7.03 8.72 5.39
CA TYR A 108 6.39 10.00 5.09
C TYR A 108 5.57 10.57 6.25
N GLY A 109 5.85 10.13 7.48
CA GLY A 109 5.36 10.76 8.70
C GLY A 109 3.85 10.61 8.95
N GLN A 110 3.20 9.61 8.37
CA GLN A 110 1.78 9.33 8.60
C GLN A 110 1.54 8.61 9.94
N LEU A 111 2.58 8.01 10.52
CA LEU A 111 2.52 7.22 11.76
C LEU A 111 3.52 7.78 12.78
N GLN A 112 3.05 8.46 13.83
CA GLN A 112 3.89 9.15 14.81
C GLN A 112 4.08 8.33 16.08
N THR A 113 3.06 7.59 16.50
CA THR A 113 3.04 6.84 17.76
C THR A 113 3.13 5.33 17.54
N PRO A 114 3.51 4.54 18.58
CA PRO A 114 3.42 3.08 18.51
C PRO A 114 1.99 2.58 18.26
N LEU A 115 0.97 3.28 18.80
CA LEU A 115 -0.43 2.91 18.62
C LEU A 115 -0.90 3.08 17.17
N GLU A 116 -0.52 4.17 16.50
CA GLU A 116 -0.83 4.39 15.08
C GLU A 116 -0.18 3.32 14.20
N ARG A 117 1.09 2.97 14.46
CA ARG A 117 1.78 1.88 13.76
C ARG A 117 1.08 0.53 13.97
N ALA A 118 0.66 0.24 15.20
CA ALA A 118 -0.06 -0.99 15.52
C ALA A 118 -1.42 -1.06 14.82
N ARG A 119 -2.17 0.05 14.74
CA ARG A 119 -3.45 0.12 14.03
C ARG A 119 -3.30 -0.07 12.53
N ALA A 120 -2.34 0.64 11.92
CA ALA A 120 -2.02 0.47 10.50
C ALA A 120 -1.63 -0.99 10.20
N ALA A 121 -0.79 -1.60 11.04
CA ALA A 121 -0.41 -3.00 10.90
C ALA A 121 -1.61 -3.95 11.08
N GLN A 122 -2.47 -3.70 12.07
CA GLN A 122 -3.68 -4.48 12.32
C GLN A 122 -4.57 -4.54 11.07
N TRP A 123 -4.88 -3.39 10.47
CA TRP A 123 -5.74 -3.34 9.29
C TRP A 123 -5.07 -3.86 8.03
N THR A 124 -3.75 -3.67 7.89
CA THR A 124 -2.97 -4.26 6.80
C THR A 124 -2.94 -5.78 6.87
N LEU A 125 -2.72 -6.35 8.06
CA LEU A 125 -2.74 -7.79 8.29
C LEU A 125 -4.16 -8.36 8.13
N PHE A 126 -5.17 -7.65 8.61
CA PHE A 126 -6.57 -7.99 8.36
C PHE A 126 -6.85 -8.08 6.86
N ALA A 127 -6.42 -7.11 6.05
CA ALA A 127 -6.62 -7.14 4.61
C ALA A 127 -5.90 -8.33 3.96
N ASN A 128 -4.61 -8.53 4.29
CA ASN A 128 -3.76 -9.52 3.65
C ASN A 128 -4.08 -10.96 4.04
N SER A 129 -4.52 -11.19 5.26
CA SER A 129 -4.69 -12.53 5.82
C SER A 129 -6.15 -12.88 6.08
N THR A 130 -6.92 -12.00 6.70
CA THR A 130 -8.32 -12.29 7.08
C THR A 130 -9.27 -12.07 5.90
N MET A 131 -9.32 -10.83 5.39
CA MET A 131 -10.22 -10.47 4.30
C MET A 131 -9.84 -11.18 2.99
N THR A 132 -8.55 -11.34 2.70
CA THR A 132 -8.12 -12.10 1.52
C THR A 132 -8.66 -13.52 1.54
N GLN A 133 -8.60 -14.20 2.68
CA GLN A 133 -9.14 -15.55 2.81
C GLN A 133 -10.67 -15.54 2.70
N ALA A 134 -11.35 -14.71 3.49
CA ALA A 134 -12.80 -14.63 3.51
C ALA A 134 -13.41 -14.24 2.16
N VAL A 135 -12.73 -13.42 1.35
CA VAL A 135 -13.24 -12.94 0.07
C VAL A 135 -12.75 -13.78 -1.10
N PHE A 136 -11.49 -14.22 -1.16
CA PHE A 136 -10.92 -14.78 -2.38
C PHE A 136 -10.78 -16.32 -2.35
N MET A 137 -10.95 -16.97 -1.19
CA MET A 137 -10.97 -18.44 -1.11
C MET A 137 -12.40 -18.97 -1.19
N GLU A 138 -12.74 -19.53 -2.34
CA GLU A 138 -14.08 -20.05 -2.65
C GLU A 138 -14.63 -20.98 -1.55
N GLN A 139 -13.81 -21.90 -1.04
CA GLN A 139 -14.22 -22.94 -0.09
C GLN A 139 -14.73 -22.40 1.26
N ILE A 140 -14.36 -21.17 1.63
CA ILE A 140 -14.74 -20.57 2.92
C ILE A 140 -15.54 -19.27 2.77
N ARG A 141 -15.67 -18.75 1.54
CA ARG A 141 -16.22 -17.42 1.28
C ARG A 141 -17.68 -17.31 1.71
N GLU A 142 -18.52 -18.26 1.30
CA GLU A 142 -19.95 -18.25 1.62
C GLU A 142 -20.21 -18.23 3.14
N ARG A 143 -19.34 -18.89 3.91
CA ARG A 143 -19.43 -18.90 5.37
C ARG A 143 -18.85 -17.63 6.01
N SER A 144 -17.67 -17.20 5.57
CA SER A 144 -16.85 -16.24 6.33
C SER A 144 -17.08 -14.79 5.90
N MET A 145 -17.39 -14.56 4.63
CA MET A 145 -17.60 -13.22 4.11
C MET A 145 -18.81 -12.52 4.73
N PRO A 146 -19.99 -13.14 4.91
CA PRO A 146 -21.17 -12.40 5.36
C PRO A 146 -21.03 -11.82 6.76
N GLU A 147 -20.45 -12.57 7.69
CA GLU A 147 -20.21 -12.08 9.05
C GLU A 147 -19.19 -10.95 9.06
N MET A 148 -18.05 -11.13 8.37
CA MET A 148 -17.02 -10.11 8.27
C MET A 148 -17.53 -8.83 7.62
N PHE A 149 -18.32 -8.92 6.56
CA PHE A 149 -18.89 -7.76 5.87
C PHE A 149 -19.95 -7.07 6.72
N ARG A 150 -20.76 -7.80 7.50
CA ARG A 150 -21.68 -7.20 8.47
C ARG A 150 -20.93 -6.36 9.50
N THR A 151 -19.86 -6.90 10.09
CA THR A 151 -19.04 -6.14 11.05
C THR A 151 -18.38 -4.92 10.40
N LEU A 152 -17.88 -5.06 9.18
CA LEU A 152 -17.28 -3.94 8.46
C LEU A 152 -18.32 -2.87 8.09
N ASP A 153 -19.53 -3.27 7.73
CA ASP A 153 -20.64 -2.37 7.42
C ASP A 153 -21.10 -1.59 8.66
N GLU A 154 -21.23 -2.26 9.81
CA GLU A 154 -21.54 -1.64 11.09
C GLU A 154 -20.46 -0.63 11.52
N LEU A 155 -19.19 -0.96 11.32
CA LEU A 155 -18.08 -0.05 11.58
C LEU A 155 -18.15 1.18 10.66
N LEU A 156 -18.32 0.99 9.36
CA LEU A 156 -18.38 2.08 8.38
C LEU A 156 -19.67 2.91 8.44
N SER A 157 -20.70 2.43 9.16
CA SER A 157 -21.86 3.25 9.49
C SER A 157 -21.55 4.37 10.48
N GLN A 158 -20.49 4.21 11.28
CA GLN A 158 -20.11 5.11 12.36
C GLN A 158 -18.98 6.08 11.97
N GLN A 159 -18.23 5.76 10.91
CA GLN A 159 -17.05 6.52 10.52
C GLN A 159 -16.81 6.47 9.01
N PRO A 160 -16.29 7.56 8.40
CA PRO A 160 -16.09 7.65 6.96
C PRO A 160 -14.90 6.82 6.44
N TYR A 161 -13.92 6.48 7.30
CA TYR A 161 -12.69 5.77 6.95
C TYR A 161 -12.38 4.68 7.98
N ILE A 162 -11.43 3.80 7.66
CA ILE A 162 -11.06 2.64 8.48
C ILE A 162 -10.48 3.06 9.85
N ASP A 163 -9.72 4.15 9.89
CA ASP A 163 -9.13 4.70 11.12
C ASP A 163 -9.95 5.86 11.71
N GLY A 164 -11.21 6.02 11.30
CA GLY A 164 -12.11 7.06 11.82
C GLY A 164 -12.40 8.15 10.80
N ASP A 165 -12.05 9.39 11.14
CA ASP A 165 -12.45 10.58 10.36
C ASP A 165 -11.55 10.90 9.17
N SER A 166 -10.34 10.33 9.11
CA SER A 166 -9.33 10.67 8.11
C SER A 166 -8.88 9.45 7.33
N PHE A 167 -8.67 9.65 6.02
CA PHE A 167 -8.08 8.65 5.14
C PHE A 167 -6.64 8.34 5.55
N SER A 168 -6.27 7.06 5.49
CA SER A 168 -5.01 6.53 6.01
C SER A 168 -4.48 5.39 5.13
N VAL A 169 -3.31 4.86 5.50
CA VAL A 169 -2.77 3.64 4.88
C VAL A 169 -3.68 2.42 5.07
N SER A 170 -4.46 2.39 6.15
CA SER A 170 -5.44 1.33 6.42
C SER A 170 -6.55 1.31 5.37
N ASP A 171 -6.98 2.50 4.90
CA ASP A 171 -7.96 2.63 3.82
C ASP A 171 -7.42 2.16 2.48
N VAL A 172 -6.12 2.37 2.20
CA VAL A 172 -5.47 1.79 1.02
C VAL A 172 -5.43 0.27 1.11
N ALA A 173 -5.01 -0.27 2.25
CA ALA A 173 -4.89 -1.70 2.46
C ALA A 173 -6.25 -2.42 2.35
N VAL A 174 -7.28 -1.92 3.04
CA VAL A 174 -8.62 -2.53 3.00
C VAL A 174 -9.37 -2.18 1.72
N GLY A 175 -9.37 -0.89 1.34
CA GLY A 175 -10.10 -0.38 0.19
C GLY A 175 -9.67 -1.02 -1.13
N ALA A 176 -8.37 -1.26 -1.33
CA ALA A 176 -7.90 -1.92 -2.56
C ALA A 176 -8.52 -3.30 -2.77
N TYR A 177 -8.63 -4.10 -1.71
CA TYR A 177 -9.21 -5.44 -1.80
C TYR A 177 -10.72 -5.40 -1.98
N LEU A 178 -11.42 -4.44 -1.36
CA LEU A 178 -12.85 -4.23 -1.61
C LEU A 178 -13.11 -3.84 -3.07
N LEU A 179 -12.32 -2.91 -3.62
CA LEU A 179 -12.41 -2.49 -5.02
C LEU A 179 -12.07 -3.60 -6.03
N TYR A 180 -11.34 -4.63 -5.60
CA TYR A 180 -11.09 -5.82 -6.41
C TYR A 180 -12.31 -6.74 -6.51
N ILE A 181 -13.23 -6.72 -5.55
CA ILE A 181 -14.38 -7.64 -5.53
C ILE A 181 -15.23 -7.54 -6.80
N PRO A 182 -15.72 -6.37 -7.24
CA PRO A 182 -16.52 -6.28 -8.46
C PRO A 182 -15.74 -6.68 -9.72
N THR A 183 -14.41 -6.58 -9.70
CA THR A 183 -13.56 -6.96 -10.83
C THR A 183 -13.37 -8.47 -10.93
N PHE A 184 -13.21 -9.17 -9.82
CA PHE A 184 -12.94 -10.62 -9.81
C PHE A 184 -14.20 -11.47 -9.59
N PHE A 185 -15.22 -10.91 -8.94
CA PHE A 185 -16.46 -11.59 -8.57
C PHE A 185 -17.68 -10.70 -8.87
N PRO A 186 -17.93 -10.36 -10.14
CA PRO A 186 -19.05 -9.50 -10.53
C PRO A 186 -20.43 -10.06 -10.14
N GLN A 187 -20.53 -11.35 -9.87
CA GLN A 187 -21.74 -12.04 -9.43
C GLN A 187 -22.03 -11.90 -7.92
N LEU A 188 -21.08 -11.40 -7.13
CA LEU A 188 -21.20 -11.32 -5.69
C LEU A 188 -22.05 -10.12 -5.29
N ASP A 189 -23.20 -10.37 -4.67
CA ASP A 189 -24.12 -9.31 -4.24
C ASP A 189 -23.62 -8.64 -2.95
N LEU A 190 -23.30 -7.35 -3.06
CA LEU A 190 -22.89 -6.50 -1.95
C LEU A 190 -24.01 -5.57 -1.46
N SER A 191 -25.21 -5.63 -2.05
CA SER A 191 -26.36 -4.82 -1.65
C SER A 191 -26.78 -4.96 -0.17
N PRO A 192 -26.52 -6.08 0.54
CA PRO A 192 -26.76 -6.17 1.97
C PRO A 192 -25.81 -5.31 2.83
N TYR A 193 -24.76 -4.71 2.25
CA TYR A 193 -23.72 -3.94 2.96
C TYR A 193 -23.64 -2.49 2.41
N PRO A 194 -24.66 -1.65 2.68
CA PRO A 194 -24.77 -0.32 2.09
C PRO A 194 -23.64 0.64 2.50
N ASN A 195 -23.13 0.53 3.73
CA ASN A 195 -22.03 1.37 4.21
C ASN A 195 -20.69 0.95 3.60
N VAL A 196 -20.49 -0.36 3.38
CA VAL A 196 -19.37 -0.87 2.59
C VAL A 196 -19.42 -0.36 1.16
N LEU A 197 -20.59 -0.40 0.51
CA LEU A 197 -20.76 0.14 -0.84
C LEU A 197 -20.50 1.66 -0.90
N ALA A 198 -21.03 2.41 0.06
CA ALA A 198 -20.80 3.85 0.16
C ALA A 198 -19.30 4.17 0.38
N TYR A 199 -18.62 3.40 1.22
CA TYR A 199 -17.18 3.50 1.42
C TYR A 199 -16.40 3.16 0.14
N MET A 200 -16.73 2.06 -0.54
CA MET A 200 -16.08 1.70 -1.81
C MET A 200 -16.20 2.81 -2.84
N LYS A 201 -17.39 3.41 -2.98
CA LYS A 201 -17.61 4.57 -3.86
C LYS A 201 -16.69 5.74 -3.46
N ARG A 202 -16.73 6.13 -2.18
CA ARG A 202 -15.89 7.21 -1.63
C ARG A 202 -14.40 7.01 -1.90
N ILE A 203 -13.89 5.80 -1.71
CA ILE A 203 -12.49 5.47 -1.97
C ILE A 203 -12.18 5.52 -3.48
N SER A 204 -13.05 4.96 -4.31
CA SER A 204 -12.85 4.94 -5.77
C SER A 204 -12.83 6.32 -6.40
N GLU A 205 -13.55 7.29 -5.81
CA GLU A 205 -13.64 8.68 -6.28
C GLU A 205 -12.47 9.55 -5.83
N ARG A 206 -11.59 9.05 -4.96
CA ARG A 206 -10.36 9.77 -4.60
C ARG A 206 -9.50 9.97 -5.87
N PRO A 207 -8.99 11.18 -6.14
CA PRO A 207 -8.26 11.47 -7.38
C PRO A 207 -7.10 10.51 -7.67
N ALA A 208 -6.29 10.18 -6.66
CA ALA A 208 -5.18 9.24 -6.79
C ALA A 208 -5.66 7.80 -7.08
N CYS A 209 -6.77 7.36 -6.46
CA CYS A 209 -7.36 6.05 -6.73
C CYS A 209 -7.88 5.98 -8.16
N ALA A 210 -8.71 6.95 -8.56
CA ALA A 210 -9.30 7.04 -9.88
C ALA A 210 -8.22 7.08 -10.99
N ALA A 211 -7.17 7.87 -10.80
CA ALA A 211 -6.04 7.94 -11.73
C ALA A 211 -5.33 6.59 -11.86
N THR A 212 -5.07 5.89 -10.76
CA THR A 212 -4.44 4.57 -10.77
C THR A 212 -5.30 3.52 -11.49
N VAL A 213 -6.61 3.53 -11.25
CA VAL A 213 -7.56 2.61 -11.91
C VAL A 213 -7.65 2.91 -13.41
N ALA A 214 -7.70 4.18 -13.80
CA ALA A 214 -7.73 4.59 -15.20
C ALA A 214 -6.45 4.19 -15.96
N ALA A 215 -5.27 4.39 -15.35
CA ALA A 215 -3.99 3.96 -15.90
C ALA A 215 -3.98 2.44 -16.18
N ARG A 216 -4.46 1.64 -15.22
CA ARG A 216 -4.57 0.18 -15.37
C ARG A 216 -5.48 -0.22 -16.53
N ALA A 217 -6.60 0.47 -16.72
CA ALA A 217 -7.52 0.18 -17.82
C ALA A 217 -6.88 0.48 -19.19
N ALA A 218 -6.12 1.57 -19.29
CA ALA A 218 -5.39 1.94 -20.50
C ALA A 218 -4.28 0.92 -20.83
N GLU A 219 -3.50 0.50 -19.84
CA GLU A 219 -2.44 -0.51 -20.00
C GLU A 219 -3.00 -1.87 -20.44
N LYS A 220 -4.09 -2.35 -19.81
CA LYS A 220 -4.76 -3.60 -20.24
C LYS A 220 -5.26 -3.53 -21.69
N LYS A 221 -5.77 -2.36 -22.12
CA LYS A 221 -6.21 -2.15 -23.50
C LYS A 221 -5.03 -2.19 -24.48
N ALA A 222 -3.86 -1.70 -24.06
CA ALA A 222 -2.63 -1.76 -24.85
C ALA A 222 -2.07 -3.20 -24.94
N GLU A 223 -2.08 -3.96 -23.83
CA GLU A 223 -1.64 -5.36 -23.79
C GLU A 223 -2.58 -6.31 -24.56
N GLY A 224 -3.87 -5.98 -24.69
CA GLY A 224 -4.87 -6.76 -25.42
C GLY A 224 -4.98 -6.43 -26.91
N ALA A 225 -4.25 -5.43 -27.42
CA ALA A 225 -4.27 -5.08 -28.84
C ALA A 225 -3.40 -6.08 -29.63
N PRO A 226 -3.88 -6.67 -30.75
CA PRO A 226 -3.06 -7.54 -31.56
C PRO A 226 -1.84 -6.75 -32.06
N ALA A 227 -0.65 -7.33 -31.93
CA ALA A 227 0.57 -6.79 -32.52
C ALA A 227 0.30 -6.56 -34.01
N LYS A 228 0.33 -5.29 -34.45
CA LYS A 228 0.22 -4.99 -35.87
C LYS A 228 1.35 -5.72 -36.57
N ALA A 229 1.02 -6.71 -37.38
CA ALA A 229 1.95 -7.35 -38.27
C ALA A 229 2.50 -6.27 -39.21
N SER A 230 3.75 -5.87 -38.98
CA SER A 230 4.52 -5.10 -39.95
C SER A 230 4.79 -6.01 -41.15
N HIS A 231 4.18 -5.66 -42.28
CA HIS A 231 4.43 -6.21 -43.60
C HIS A 231 5.86 -5.94 -44.08
#